data_AF-A0A421JJF2-F1
#
_entry.id   AF-A0A421JJF2-F1
#
_cell.length_a   1.000
_cell.length_b   1.000
_cell.length_c   1.000
_cell.angle_alpha   90.00
_cell.angle_beta   90.00
_cell.angle_gamma   90.00
#
_symmetry.space_group_name_H-M   'P 1'
#
loop_
_entity.id
_entity.type
_entity.pdbx_description
1 polymer ?
#
loop_
_entity_poly.entity_id
_entity_poly.type
_entity_poly.pdbx_seq_one_letter_code
_entity_poly.pdbx_strand_id
1 'polypeptide(L)'
;MMCKHILRLSIRRYSTNKSTYLTSKEQIDQFLSKPTWSVKQLMKPNQDSINQITIDSNVIRKMLTLSGLKSDITSETEQQLINALKLQMIFIGHLYNDNEMNQEKESSNDSIFRLIASDHKPDTPVTLESLLHQIKNLPQQVNPEKGETEGFPISEINPRNDTFFTIKTKKSI
;
A
#
# COMPACT_ATOMS: atom_id res chain seq x y z
N MET A 1 30.09 1.42 -33.60
CA MET A 1 30.16 0.43 -32.50
C MET A 1 29.21 0.91 -31.40
N MET A 2 28.12 0.19 -31.12
CA MET A 2 27.28 0.46 -29.95
C MET A 2 27.09 -0.84 -29.18
N CYS A 3 27.67 -0.91 -27.99
CA CYS A 3 27.50 -2.01 -27.06
C CYS A 3 26.08 -1.96 -26.48
N LYS A 4 25.23 -2.90 -26.88
CA LYS A 4 23.94 -3.15 -26.23
C LYS A 4 24.20 -3.74 -24.85
N HIS A 5 24.04 -2.94 -23.79
CA HIS A 5 23.98 -3.46 -22.42
C HIS A 5 22.72 -4.31 -22.28
N ILE A 6 22.90 -5.63 -22.19
CA ILE A 6 21.84 -6.59 -21.89
C ILE A 6 21.55 -6.45 -20.39
N LEU A 7 20.45 -5.78 -20.05
CA LEU A 7 19.88 -5.82 -18.71
C LEU A 7 19.44 -7.26 -18.42
N ARG A 8 20.26 -8.02 -17.69
CA ARG A 8 19.88 -9.31 -17.13
C ARG A 8 18.88 -9.06 -15.99
N LEU A 9 17.61 -8.98 -16.33
CA LEU A 9 16.54 -9.10 -15.34
C LEU A 9 16.59 -10.53 -14.78
N SER A 10 16.89 -10.65 -13.48
CA SER A 10 16.77 -11.91 -12.75
C SER A 10 15.28 -12.23 -12.60
N ILE A 11 14.71 -12.89 -13.61
CA ILE A 11 13.34 -13.40 -13.55
C ILE A 11 13.34 -14.53 -12.52
N ARG A 12 12.81 -14.29 -11.32
CA ARG A 12 12.49 -15.34 -10.35
C ARG A 12 11.42 -16.23 -10.97
N ARG A 13 11.81 -17.37 -11.55
CA ARG A 13 10.87 -18.40 -12.00
C ARG A 13 10.31 -19.10 -10.76
N TYR A 14 9.12 -18.71 -10.34
CA TYR A 14 8.38 -19.43 -9.30
C TYR A 14 7.87 -20.75 -9.89
N SER A 15 8.59 -21.84 -9.63
CA SER A 15 8.11 -23.19 -9.93
C SER A 15 7.21 -23.64 -8.79
N THR A 16 5.90 -23.68 -9.01
CA THR A 16 5.00 -24.37 -8.09
C THR A 16 5.14 -25.86 -8.36
N ASN A 17 5.92 -26.56 -7.53
CA ASN A 17 6.01 -28.00 -7.61
C ASN A 17 4.62 -28.58 -7.30
N LYS A 18 3.96 -29.18 -8.30
CA LYS A 18 2.73 -29.94 -8.09
C LYS A 18 3.07 -31.16 -7.22
N SER A 19 2.74 -31.09 -5.93
CA SER A 19 2.92 -32.22 -5.02
C SER A 19 1.99 -33.36 -5.40
N THR A 20 2.47 -34.60 -5.27
CA THR A 20 1.65 -35.81 -5.30
C THR A 20 0.65 -35.80 -4.13
N TYR A 21 -0.52 -36.39 -4.33
CA TYR A 21 -1.53 -36.54 -3.28
C TYR A 21 -0.99 -37.43 -2.14
N LEU A 22 -1.19 -36.99 -0.89
CA LEU A 22 -0.87 -37.76 0.30
C LEU A 22 -2.11 -38.60 0.66
N THR A 23 -1.99 -39.92 0.69
CA THR A 23 -3.12 -40.84 0.88
C THR A 23 -3.16 -41.50 2.26
N SER A 24 -2.03 -41.55 2.97
CA SER A 24 -1.94 -42.20 4.29
C SER A 24 -1.49 -41.24 5.39
N LYS A 25 -1.90 -41.52 6.63
CA LYS A 25 -1.53 -40.73 7.82
C LYS A 25 -0.01 -40.68 8.01
N GLU A 26 0.67 -41.81 7.80
CA GLU A 26 2.13 -41.91 7.94
C GLU A 26 2.87 -41.01 6.93
N GLN A 27 2.30 -40.82 5.74
CA GLN A 27 2.87 -39.92 4.73
C GLN A 27 2.74 -38.45 5.12
N ILE A 28 1.66 -38.08 5.83
CA ILE A 28 1.46 -36.73 6.37
C ILE A 28 2.46 -36.48 7.49
N ASP A 29 2.60 -37.42 8.44
CA ASP A 29 3.55 -37.29 9.55
C ASP A 29 4.99 -37.20 9.04
N GLN A 30 5.34 -37.97 8.01
CA GLN A 30 6.65 -37.89 7.35
C GLN A 30 6.85 -36.57 6.60
N PHE A 31 5.80 -36.00 6.01
CA PHE A 31 5.88 -34.70 5.33
C PHE A 31 6.07 -33.55 6.33
N LEU A 32 5.31 -33.56 7.43
CA LEU A 32 5.37 -32.52 8.47
C LEU A 32 6.66 -32.58 9.29
N SER A 33 7.26 -33.76 9.42
CA SER A 33 8.56 -33.94 10.12
C SER A 33 9.77 -33.53 9.28
N LYS A 34 9.58 -33.14 8.02
CA LYS A 34 10.69 -32.61 7.20
C LYS A 34 11.25 -31.34 7.86
N PRO A 35 12.58 -31.20 7.94
CA PRO A 35 13.20 -30.00 8.49
C PRO A 35 13.06 -28.84 7.50
N THR A 36 11.88 -28.22 7.50
CA THR A 36 11.60 -27.00 6.74
C THR A 36 11.67 -25.79 7.66
N TRP A 37 12.19 -24.68 7.15
CA TRP A 37 12.17 -23.43 7.92
C TRP A 37 10.74 -23.00 8.22
N SER A 38 10.50 -22.63 9.47
CA SER A 38 9.25 -21.97 9.82
C SER A 38 9.26 -20.53 9.28
N VAL A 39 8.10 -20.03 8.86
CA VAL A 39 7.95 -18.63 8.42
C VAL A 39 8.40 -17.67 9.54
N LYS A 40 8.17 -18.04 10.81
CA LYS A 40 8.63 -17.29 11.98
C LYS A 40 10.14 -17.20 12.09
N GLN A 41 10.88 -18.21 11.63
CA GLN A 41 12.35 -18.18 11.60
C GLN A 41 12.87 -17.37 10.42
N LEU A 42 12.17 -17.40 9.28
CA LEU A 42 12.53 -16.64 8.09
C LEU A 42 12.36 -15.12 8.29
N MET A 43 11.27 -14.71 8.97
CA MET A 43 10.89 -13.30 9.14
C MET A 43 11.36 -12.71 10.48
N LYS A 44 12.42 -13.25 11.10
CA LYS A 44 12.90 -12.71 12.38
C LYS A 44 13.51 -11.32 12.16
N PRO A 45 13.03 -10.28 12.88
CA PRO A 45 13.64 -8.97 12.79
C PRO A 45 15.05 -9.06 13.39
N ASN A 46 16.07 -8.76 12.58
CA ASN A 46 17.43 -8.62 13.10
C ASN A 46 17.53 -7.28 13.85
N GLN A 47 18.05 -7.31 15.08
CA GLN A 47 18.26 -6.11 15.90
C GLN A 47 19.19 -5.11 15.20
N ASP A 48 20.15 -5.60 14.40
CA ASP A 48 21.04 -4.74 13.62
C ASP A 48 20.25 -3.93 12.57
N SER A 49 19.26 -4.57 11.92
CA SER A 49 18.38 -3.92 10.96
C SER A 49 17.44 -2.90 11.63
N ILE A 50 17.02 -3.14 12.87
CA ILE A 50 16.24 -2.17 13.67
C ILE A 50 17.07 -0.92 13.97
N ASN A 51 18.34 -1.12 14.31
CA ASN A 51 19.24 -0.03 14.68
C ASN A 51 19.69 0.80 13.48
N GLN A 52 19.75 0.21 12.29
CA GLN A 52 20.08 0.94 11.05
C GLN A 52 19.00 1.94 10.62
N ILE A 53 17.73 1.68 10.95
CA ILE A 53 16.63 2.59 10.60
C ILE A 53 16.56 3.73 11.61
N THR A 54 16.92 4.92 11.17
CA THR A 54 16.79 6.17 11.93
C THR A 54 15.52 6.89 11.49
N ILE A 55 14.57 7.08 12.41
CA ILE A 55 13.34 7.84 12.18
C ILE A 55 13.38 9.07 13.08
N ASP A 56 13.35 10.25 12.48
CA ASP A 56 13.36 11.50 13.24
C ASP A 56 11.98 11.78 13.86
N SER A 57 11.97 12.32 15.07
CA SER A 57 10.75 12.77 15.78
C SER A 57 9.89 13.73 14.94
N ASN A 58 10.53 14.59 14.14
CA ASN A 58 9.83 15.50 13.23
C ASN A 58 9.02 14.77 12.15
N VAL A 59 9.47 13.59 11.71
CA VAL A 59 8.75 12.78 10.71
C VAL A 59 7.47 12.21 11.33
N ILE A 60 7.53 11.74 12.58
CA ILE A 60 6.36 11.24 13.30
C ILE A 60 5.32 12.35 13.47
N ARG A 61 5.75 13.54 13.91
CA ARG A 61 4.83 14.67 14.09
C ARG A 61 4.17 15.07 12.77
N LYS A 62 4.94 15.14 11.67
CA LYS A 62 4.40 15.37 10.33
C LYS A 62 3.42 14.29 9.91
N MET A 63 3.75 13.01 10.14
CA MET A 63 2.88 11.88 9.82
C MET A 63 1.55 11.94 10.57
N LEU A 64 1.57 12.33 11.85
CA LEU A 64 0.37 12.56 12.63
C LEU A 64 -0.47 13.70 12.06
N THR A 65 0.16 14.83 11.71
CA THR A 65 -0.53 15.96 11.07
C THR A 65 -1.17 15.57 9.75
N LEU A 66 -0.46 14.84 8.89
CA LEU A 66 -0.98 14.38 7.59
C LEU A 66 -2.11 13.36 7.75
N SER A 67 -2.04 12.52 8.79
CA SER A 67 -3.12 11.58 9.15
C SER A 67 -4.33 12.26 9.80
N GLY A 68 -4.31 13.59 10.00
CA GLY A 68 -5.36 14.32 10.71
C GLY A 68 -5.43 14.01 12.21
N LEU A 69 -4.37 13.44 12.78
CA LEU A 69 -4.25 13.12 14.20
C LEU A 69 -3.61 14.28 14.97
N LYS A 70 -3.83 14.30 16.30
CA LYS A 70 -3.24 15.31 17.18
C LYS A 70 -1.71 15.14 17.23
N SER A 71 -0.99 16.23 17.00
CA SER A 71 0.48 16.29 17.04
C SER A 71 1.05 16.46 18.44
N ASP A 72 0.22 16.81 19.43
CA ASP A 72 0.63 17.10 20.80
C ASP A 72 0.77 15.78 21.58
N ILE A 73 1.84 15.05 21.32
CA ILE A 73 2.14 13.75 21.93
C ILE A 73 3.24 13.86 23.00
N THR A 74 3.22 12.95 23.97
CA THR A 74 4.27 12.84 24.98
C THR A 74 5.52 12.19 24.39
N SER A 75 6.71 12.49 24.94
CA SER A 75 7.96 11.89 24.46
C SER A 75 7.97 10.35 24.53
N GLU A 76 7.27 9.77 25.50
CA GLU A 76 7.16 8.31 25.66
C GLU A 76 6.34 7.68 24.53
N THR A 77 5.17 8.27 24.23
CA THR A 77 4.31 7.78 23.14
C THR A 77 4.96 8.00 21.77
N GLU A 78 5.71 9.09 21.61
CA GLU A 78 6.53 9.35 20.43
C GLU A 78 7.57 8.23 20.19
N GLN A 79 8.27 7.78 21.24
CA GLN A 79 9.23 6.67 21.13
C GLN A 79 8.55 5.33 20.83
N GLN A 80 7.39 5.06 21.43
CA GLN A 80 6.61 3.85 21.11
C GLN A 80 6.20 3.82 19.64
N LEU A 81 5.75 4.96 19.10
CA LEU A 81 5.41 5.09 17.68
C LEU A 81 6.63 4.91 16.78
N ILE A 82 7.78 5.47 17.15
CA ILE A 82 9.04 5.27 16.42
C ILE A 82 9.37 3.77 16.37
N ASN A 83 9.31 3.08 17.51
CA ASN A 83 9.63 1.66 17.57
C ASN A 83 8.65 0.80 16.76
N ALA A 84 7.36 1.10 16.86
CA ALA A 84 6.33 0.42 16.08
C ALA A 84 6.54 0.62 14.57
N LEU A 85 6.84 1.85 14.15
CA LEU A 85 7.08 2.18 12.76
C LEU A 85 8.35 1.51 12.22
N LYS A 86 9.43 1.46 13.02
CA LYS A 86 10.65 0.71 12.65
C LYS A 86 10.35 -0.76 12.38
N LEU A 87 9.58 -1.41 13.25
CA LEU A 87 9.20 -2.81 13.08
C LEU A 87 8.38 -3.02 11.80
N GLN A 88 7.43 -2.13 11.52
CA GLN A 88 6.65 -2.16 10.29
C GLN A 88 7.53 -1.96 9.05
N MET A 89 8.47 -1.01 9.08
CA MET A 89 9.40 -0.77 7.97
C MET A 89 10.30 -1.97 7.68
N ILE A 90 10.78 -2.68 8.71
CA ILE A 90 11.59 -3.89 8.53
C ILE A 90 10.76 -5.01 7.93
N PHE A 91 9.53 -5.17 8.42
CA PHE A 91 8.63 -6.17 7.90
C PHE A 91 8.36 -5.94 6.40
N ILE A 92 8.10 -4.69 6.02
CA ILE A 92 7.94 -4.28 4.62
C ILE A 92 9.28 -4.40 3.87
N GLY A 93 10.40 -4.17 4.54
CA GLY A 93 11.77 -4.34 4.04
C GLY A 93 12.01 -5.70 3.39
N HIS A 94 11.43 -6.77 3.95
CA HIS A 94 11.51 -8.12 3.38
C HIS A 94 10.85 -8.27 2.00
N LEU A 95 10.04 -7.31 1.55
CA LEU A 95 9.49 -7.27 0.20
C LEU A 95 10.51 -6.75 -0.83
N TYR A 96 11.48 -5.96 -0.40
CA TYR A 96 12.56 -5.47 -1.25
C TYR A 96 13.66 -6.53 -1.32
N ASN A 97 14.23 -6.75 -2.51
CA ASN A 97 15.32 -7.70 -2.65
C ASN A 97 16.55 -7.23 -1.86
N ASP A 98 17.33 -8.14 -1.28
CA ASP A 98 18.56 -7.82 -0.50
C ASP A 98 19.59 -6.94 -1.27
N ASN A 99 19.46 -6.86 -2.60
CA ASN A 99 20.30 -6.01 -3.46
C ASN A 99 19.79 -4.56 -3.62
N GLU A 100 18.57 -4.25 -3.18
CA GLU A 100 17.94 -2.93 -3.37
C GLU A 100 18.07 -2.03 -2.13
N MET A 101 18.27 -2.57 -0.93
CA MET A 101 18.50 -1.74 0.27
C MET A 101 19.85 -1.00 0.27
N ASN A 102 20.80 -1.43 -0.55
CA ASN A 102 22.13 -0.81 -0.67
C ASN A 102 22.29 0.09 -1.92
N GLN A 103 21.23 0.26 -2.73
CA GLN A 103 21.28 1.12 -3.90
C GLN A 103 20.44 2.37 -3.68
N GLU A 104 21.15 3.49 -3.57
CA GLU A 104 20.74 4.87 -3.81
C GLU A 104 19.27 5.24 -3.51
N LYS A 105 19.14 6.03 -2.43
CA LYS A 105 17.95 6.79 -2.06
C LYS A 105 17.36 7.54 -3.27
N GLU A 106 16.04 7.50 -3.35
CA GLU A 106 15.19 8.47 -4.07
C GLU A 106 15.21 8.41 -5.61
N SER A 107 14.59 7.38 -6.20
CA SER A 107 13.84 7.52 -7.49
C SER A 107 13.08 6.25 -7.93
N SER A 108 13.30 5.09 -7.30
CA SER A 108 12.79 3.80 -7.81
C SER A 108 11.35 3.44 -7.39
N ASN A 109 10.61 4.31 -6.69
CA ASN A 109 9.19 4.02 -6.39
C ASN A 109 8.35 3.93 -7.68
N ASP A 110 8.71 4.66 -8.73
CA ASP A 110 8.03 4.60 -10.03
C ASP A 110 8.23 3.26 -10.75
N SER A 111 9.29 2.50 -10.44
CA SER A 111 9.57 1.20 -11.07
C SER A 111 8.84 0.04 -10.40
N ILE A 112 8.56 0.12 -9.10
CA ILE A 112 7.88 -0.95 -8.35
C ILE A 112 6.39 -1.00 -8.69
N PHE A 113 5.75 0.15 -8.89
CA PHE A 113 4.37 0.22 -9.40
C PHE A 113 4.25 -0.06 -10.92
N ARG A 114 5.37 -0.19 -11.64
CA ARG A 114 5.39 -0.47 -13.09
C ARG A 114 5.24 -1.96 -13.47
N LEU A 115 5.09 -2.87 -12.51
CA LEU A 115 4.83 -4.29 -12.80
C LEU A 115 3.34 -4.65 -12.95
N ILE A 116 2.47 -3.66 -13.20
CA ILE A 116 1.06 -3.87 -13.64
C ILE A 116 0.77 -3.13 -14.95
N ALA A 117 1.79 -2.62 -15.67
CA ALA A 117 1.56 -2.01 -16.98
C ALA A 117 1.29 -3.05 -18.09
N SER A 118 1.78 -4.29 -17.93
CA SER A 118 1.59 -5.37 -18.92
C SER A 118 0.28 -6.16 -18.75
N ASP A 119 -0.39 -6.04 -17.59
CA ASP A 119 -1.72 -6.62 -17.35
C ASP A 119 -2.84 -5.57 -17.44
N HIS A 120 -2.48 -4.31 -17.66
CA HIS A 120 -3.43 -3.30 -18.08
C HIS A 120 -3.87 -3.64 -19.49
N LYS A 121 -5.04 -4.27 -19.63
CA LYS A 121 -5.81 -4.14 -20.88
C LYS A 121 -6.11 -2.65 -21.00
N PRO A 122 -5.49 -1.92 -21.94
CA PRO A 122 -5.82 -0.51 -22.10
C PRO A 122 -7.32 -0.47 -22.35
N ASP A 123 -8.03 0.35 -21.57
CA ASP A 123 -9.46 0.56 -21.81
C ASP A 123 -9.64 0.96 -23.27
N THR A 124 -10.73 0.51 -23.88
CA THR A 124 -11.05 0.86 -25.26
C THR A 124 -10.96 2.37 -25.41
N PRO A 125 -10.15 2.90 -26.33
CA PRO A 125 -9.92 4.34 -26.43
C PRO A 125 -11.26 5.04 -26.67
N VAL A 126 -11.51 6.10 -25.91
CA VAL A 126 -12.74 6.88 -26.04
C VAL A 126 -12.73 7.56 -27.42
N THR A 127 -13.59 7.09 -28.32
CA THR A 127 -13.79 7.72 -29.63
C THR A 127 -14.71 8.94 -29.50
N LEU A 128 -14.62 9.88 -30.45
CA LEU A 128 -15.50 11.04 -30.49
C LEU A 128 -16.97 10.64 -30.53
N GLU A 129 -17.31 9.61 -31.30
CA GLU A 129 -18.68 9.08 -31.39
C GLU A 129 -19.15 8.49 -30.05
N SER A 130 -18.30 7.73 -29.37
CA SER A 130 -18.59 7.19 -28.03
C SER A 130 -18.80 8.31 -27.02
N LEU A 131 -17.98 9.36 -27.06
CA LEU A 131 -18.09 10.51 -26.16
C LEU A 131 -19.40 11.28 -26.39
N LEU A 132 -19.74 11.57 -27.65
CA LEU A 132 -20.98 12.27 -27.99
C LEU A 132 -22.22 11.45 -27.59
N HIS A 133 -22.15 10.13 -27.77
CA HIS A 133 -23.20 9.21 -27.31
C HIS A 133 -23.33 9.19 -25.78
N GLN A 134 -22.21 9.18 -25.04
CA GLN A 134 -22.21 9.27 -23.57
C GLN A 134 -22.83 10.58 -23.10
N ILE A 135 -22.42 11.72 -23.66
CA ILE A 135 -22.96 13.05 -23.29
C ILE A 135 -24.48 13.09 -23.49
N LYS A 136 -24.96 12.57 -24.62
CA LYS A 136 -26.40 12.53 -24.93
C LYS A 136 -27.19 11.69 -23.92
N ASN A 137 -26.58 10.64 -23.38
CA ASN A 137 -27.24 9.71 -22.46
C ASN A 137 -27.04 10.05 -20.98
N LEU A 138 -26.16 11.00 -20.63
CA LEU A 138 -25.92 11.44 -19.25
C LEU A 138 -27.21 11.75 -18.46
N PRO A 139 -28.22 12.47 -19.00
CA PRO A 139 -29.44 12.77 -18.24
C PRO A 139 -30.26 11.53 -17.86
N GLN A 140 -30.12 10.44 -18.62
CA GLN A 140 -30.82 9.17 -18.35
C GLN A 140 -30.00 8.25 -17.42
N GLN A 141 -28.73 8.57 -17.19
CA GLN A 141 -27.81 7.81 -16.36
C GLN A 141 -27.65 8.40 -14.94
N VAL A 142 -28.37 9.48 -14.62
CA VAL A 142 -28.42 10.07 -13.28
C VAL A 142 -28.92 9.01 -12.31
N ASN A 143 -28.05 8.58 -11.40
CA ASN A 143 -28.37 7.51 -10.45
C ASN A 143 -28.82 8.12 -9.11
N PRO A 144 -30.09 7.92 -8.71
CA PRO A 144 -30.59 8.44 -7.44
C PRO A 144 -29.88 7.81 -6.22
N GLU A 145 -29.44 6.55 -6.30
CA GLU A 145 -28.71 5.88 -5.21
C GLU A 145 -27.32 6.49 -4.95
N LYS A 146 -26.77 7.21 -5.93
CA LYS A 146 -25.50 7.96 -5.79
C LYS A 146 -25.70 9.39 -5.27
N GLY A 147 -26.95 9.81 -5.03
CA GLY A 147 -27.27 11.16 -4.58
C GLY A 147 -27.16 12.23 -5.68
N GLU A 148 -27.24 11.84 -6.96
CA GLU A 148 -27.06 12.76 -8.10
C GLU A 148 -28.31 13.61 -8.42
N THR A 149 -29.48 13.24 -7.89
CA THR A 149 -30.77 13.90 -8.19
C THR A 149 -31.17 14.94 -7.15
N GLU A 150 -31.16 14.56 -5.86
CA GLU A 150 -31.57 15.43 -4.74
C GLU A 150 -30.37 15.95 -3.92
N GLY A 151 -29.15 15.54 -4.31
CA GLY A 151 -27.92 15.89 -3.60
C GLY A 151 -27.70 15.06 -2.32
N PHE A 152 -26.66 15.42 -1.58
CA PHE A 152 -26.37 14.83 -0.27
C PHE A 152 -27.05 15.67 0.83
N PRO A 153 -27.87 15.08 1.70
CA PRO A 153 -28.55 15.81 2.77
C PRO A 153 -27.54 16.28 3.83
N ILE A 154 -27.14 17.55 3.78
CA ILE A 154 -26.17 18.15 4.70
C ILE A 154 -26.72 18.18 6.14
N SER A 155 -28.05 18.24 6.30
CA SER A 155 -28.74 18.17 7.59
C SER A 155 -28.44 16.90 8.39
N GLU A 156 -28.16 15.77 7.74
CA GLU A 156 -27.79 14.51 8.41
C GLU A 156 -26.39 14.59 9.04
N ILE A 157 -25.48 15.36 8.41
CA ILE A 157 -24.08 15.46 8.80
C ILE A 157 -23.86 16.65 9.76
N ASN A 158 -24.60 17.75 9.53
CA ASN A 158 -24.51 18.97 10.30
C ASN A 158 -25.89 19.39 10.82
N PRO A 159 -26.33 18.89 11.99
CA PRO A 159 -27.65 19.22 12.55
C PRO A 159 -27.82 20.68 12.97
N ARG A 160 -26.77 21.50 12.80
CA ARG A 160 -26.80 22.95 13.10
C ARG A 160 -26.99 23.81 11.86
N ASN A 161 -26.77 23.26 10.66
CA ASN A 161 -26.92 23.98 9.41
C ASN A 161 -27.21 22.99 8.28
N ASP A 162 -28.39 23.12 7.70
CA ASP A 162 -28.92 22.19 6.70
C ASP A 162 -28.40 22.44 5.28
N THR A 163 -27.65 23.54 5.08
CA THR A 163 -27.22 24.01 3.75
C THR A 163 -25.70 24.11 3.59
N PHE A 164 -24.96 24.25 4.69
CA PHE A 164 -23.51 24.45 4.64
C PHE A 164 -22.76 23.52 5.59
N PHE A 165 -21.61 23.02 5.14
CA PHE A 165 -20.62 22.41 6.01
C PHE A 165 -19.98 23.49 6.88
N THR A 166 -20.01 23.30 8.21
CA THR A 166 -19.36 24.23 9.14
C THR A 166 -18.14 23.57 9.77
N ILE A 167 -16.98 24.22 9.64
CA ILE A 167 -15.75 23.79 10.30
C ILE A 167 -15.54 24.69 11.52
N LYS A 168 -15.30 24.09 12.69
CA LYS A 168 -14.92 24.85 13.88
C LYS A 168 -13.47 25.28 13.73
N THR A 169 -13.23 26.58 13.66
CA THR A 169 -11.88 27.11 13.75
C THR A 169 -11.34 26.90 15.16
N LYS A 170 -10.11 26.38 15.28
CA LYS A 170 -9.41 26.30 16.57
C LYS A 170 -9.29 27.75 17.09
N LYS A 171 -9.86 28.05 18.26
CA LYS A 171 -9.76 29.37 18.87
C LYS A 171 -8.28 29.56 19.22
N SER A 172 -7.56 30.44 18.52
CA SER A 172 -6.21 30.82 18.91
C SER A 172 -6.30 31.47 20.29
N ILE A 173 -5.62 30.87 21.26
CA ILE A 173 -5.30 31.47 22.56
C ILE A 173 -3.90 32.06 22.41
#